data_AF-A0A9P5SE53-F1
#
_entry.id   AF-A0A9P5SE53-F1
#
_cell.length_a   1.000
_cell.length_b   1.000
_cell.length_c   1.000
_cell.angle_alpha   90.00
_cell.angle_beta   90.00
_cell.angle_gamma   90.00
#
_symmetry.space_group_name_H-M   'P 1'
#
loop_
_entity.id
_entity.type
_entity.pdbx_description
1 polymer ?
#
loop_
_entity_poly.entity_id
_entity_poly.type
_entity_poly.pdbx_seq_one_letter_code
_entity_poly.pdbx_strand_id
1 'polypeptide(L)'
;MAPKSKRKSTPRSKRGKGAKPAHPFSTATVENSFYFVRTAPRFYSAIDYFKTFNPKASDKQRLHSYWSNALKILLDSPQQQYVDQGKRLRLSWKSPGNGVTTFWQEREDAETASDIEDTVRDNIRKHSLRSAERNVLVAIHNLNDQSRSKRARREKKKTLGKENTNPEQLTMEDSQGSHANSPYAESQDKNNNDTQDANSPYAESQDENNNDTQDARAHQSSGSPEAFDADQVLDGHERLALESNTSCAPMDGAWEVSEGNNAGPHAGDDDLLSQKLTASEYERSCSLSRGIYYLTGDGSTDCSQALWTPWLVNGQDLAPTLWKYREAVIDAAQRVAPLTSSVERLAVNHIYLFERNDTDSTLFDAVGLEDWQAITSVEIEKGVEDTVMLELQKLALELSNLSHQESEELILSWNGDTSMKKVLAGLVEDDFLWDQAFPPSQKRKKGLDENSLGRRPDFMLRTTLRGIVCYLFFMEAKKVRQGAAVVQDDLEKMASMMKDSIDDLSKQGIDISKVKVICLQIVGTEGHVYAMKLEARGIYVLRSIAVVYTPRSHFDFGVLATTINVLMHVQKRLEKTISDISMSHATGDQGQDLTRPGFHTPTRVFKA
;
A
#
# COMPACT_ATOMS: atom_id res chain seq x y z
N MET A 1 54.19 -11.09 77.00
CA MET A 1 53.11 -10.50 76.18
C MET A 1 53.41 -9.02 76.00
N ALA A 2 53.71 -8.57 74.79
CA ALA A 2 53.99 -7.17 74.47
C ALA A 2 53.06 -6.71 73.32
N PRO A 3 52.43 -5.53 73.40
CA PRO A 3 51.47 -5.09 72.40
C PRO A 3 52.17 -4.52 71.16
N LYS A 4 51.78 -5.02 69.98
CA LYS A 4 52.25 -4.51 68.68
C LYS A 4 51.65 -3.13 68.40
N SER A 5 52.51 -2.14 68.15
CA SER A 5 52.11 -0.78 67.79
C SER A 5 51.57 -0.71 66.36
N LYS A 6 50.38 -0.10 66.19
CA LYS A 6 49.77 0.18 64.89
C LYS A 6 50.40 1.46 64.31
N ARG A 7 51.16 1.34 63.22
CA ARG A 7 51.60 2.47 62.39
C ARG A 7 50.39 3.04 61.63
N LYS A 8 50.06 4.31 61.88
CA LYS A 8 49.13 5.12 61.07
C LYS A 8 49.74 5.37 59.69
N SER A 9 49.09 4.88 58.63
CA SER A 9 49.40 5.25 57.25
C SER A 9 48.84 6.64 56.94
N THR A 10 49.67 7.51 56.40
CA THR A 10 49.27 8.83 55.90
C THR A 10 48.49 8.70 54.58
N PRO A 11 47.45 9.52 54.33
CA PRO A 11 46.67 9.44 53.11
C PRO A 11 47.48 9.94 51.91
N ARG A 12 47.63 9.10 50.88
CA ARG A 12 48.17 9.53 49.57
C ARG A 12 47.23 10.59 48.98
N SER A 13 47.76 11.75 48.64
CA SER A 13 47.00 12.78 47.91
C SER A 13 46.55 12.22 46.56
N LYS A 14 45.24 12.27 46.31
CA LYS A 14 44.66 11.93 45.01
C LYS A 14 45.14 12.98 44.01
N ARG A 15 46.14 12.65 43.18
CA ARG A 15 46.47 13.42 41.97
C ARG A 15 45.18 13.60 41.18
N GLY A 16 44.73 14.84 41.04
CA GLY A 16 43.55 15.18 40.25
C GLY A 16 43.70 14.60 38.85
N LYS A 17 42.70 13.82 38.41
CA LYS A 17 42.61 13.38 37.02
C LYS A 17 42.46 14.65 36.17
N GLY A 18 43.54 15.09 35.55
CA GLY A 18 43.51 16.21 34.61
C GLY A 18 42.41 15.96 33.59
N ALA A 19 41.56 16.95 33.37
CA ALA A 19 40.48 16.88 32.39
C ALA A 19 41.07 16.42 31.05
N LYS A 20 40.49 15.37 30.45
CA LYS A 20 40.91 14.94 29.12
C LYS A 20 40.67 16.11 28.17
N PRO A 21 41.65 16.49 27.35
CA PRO A 21 41.48 17.58 26.41
C PRO A 21 40.32 17.25 25.46
N ALA A 22 39.47 18.26 25.19
CA ALA A 22 38.28 18.10 24.37
C ALA A 22 38.66 17.67 22.94
N HIS A 23 37.78 16.90 22.30
CA HIS A 23 37.96 16.44 20.93
C HIS A 23 37.81 17.63 19.95
N PRO A 24 38.66 17.82 18.93
CA PRO A 24 38.61 19.01 18.08
C PRO A 24 37.28 19.16 17.30
N PHE A 25 36.56 18.06 17.07
CA PHE A 25 35.25 18.07 16.42
C PHE A 25 34.04 18.17 17.37
N SER A 26 34.22 18.19 18.69
CA SER A 26 33.05 18.26 19.60
C SER A 26 32.36 19.64 19.58
N THR A 27 33.07 20.68 19.10
CA THR A 27 32.57 22.06 19.05
C THR A 27 32.65 22.66 17.64
N ALA A 28 33.11 21.90 16.65
CA ALA A 28 33.30 22.40 15.29
C ALA A 28 32.04 22.16 14.44
N THR A 29 31.64 23.18 13.68
CA THR A 29 30.59 23.11 12.66
C THR A 29 31.14 22.46 11.40
N VAL A 30 31.15 21.12 11.39
CA VAL A 30 31.46 20.30 10.21
C VAL A 30 30.36 19.27 10.00
N GLU A 31 29.93 19.15 8.75
CA GLU A 31 28.94 18.16 8.34
C GLU A 31 29.43 16.75 8.69
N ASN A 32 28.56 15.95 9.30
CA ASN A 32 28.88 14.61 9.78
C ASN A 32 30.07 14.55 10.77
N SER A 33 30.26 15.58 11.61
CA SER A 33 31.28 15.61 12.68
C SER A 33 31.25 14.39 13.61
N PHE A 34 30.10 13.73 13.75
CA PHE A 34 29.92 12.50 14.52
C PHE A 34 30.86 11.37 14.07
N TYR A 35 31.24 11.32 12.79
CA TYR A 35 32.21 10.33 12.29
C TYR A 35 33.53 10.46 13.05
N PHE A 36 34.04 11.69 13.17
CA PHE A 36 35.31 11.96 13.83
C PHE A 36 35.21 11.78 15.34
N VAL A 37 34.10 12.18 15.96
CA VAL A 37 33.90 12.02 17.42
C VAL A 37 33.82 10.54 17.83
N ARG A 38 33.26 9.68 16.98
CA ARG A 38 33.10 8.24 17.28
C ARG A 38 34.27 7.37 16.85
N THR A 39 35.15 7.88 15.99
CA THR A 39 36.26 7.11 15.42
C THR A 39 37.57 7.52 16.09
N ALA A 40 38.39 6.55 16.50
CA ALA A 40 39.70 6.90 17.05
C ALA A 40 40.57 7.52 15.93
N PRO A 41 41.38 8.58 16.19
CA PRO A 41 42.03 9.36 15.14
C PRO A 41 42.83 8.54 14.13
N ARG A 42 43.55 7.52 14.60
CA ARG A 42 44.34 6.61 13.75
C ARG A 42 43.54 5.88 12.67
N PHE A 43 42.22 5.78 12.82
CA PHE A 43 41.29 5.10 11.91
C PHE A 43 40.50 6.07 11.01
N TYR A 44 40.77 7.37 11.05
CA TYR A 44 40.11 8.28 10.10
C TYR A 44 40.49 7.93 8.66
N SER A 45 39.49 8.00 7.78
CA SER A 45 39.52 7.66 6.36
C SER A 45 38.58 8.60 5.60
N ALA A 46 39.04 9.11 4.44
CA ALA A 46 38.22 9.95 3.58
C ALA A 46 37.00 9.19 3.02
N ILE A 47 37.21 7.92 2.66
CA ILE A 47 36.16 7.06 2.09
C ILE A 47 35.06 6.82 3.12
N ASP A 48 35.43 6.47 4.35
CA ASP A 48 34.44 6.22 5.40
C ASP A 48 33.68 7.49 5.78
N TYR A 49 34.38 8.64 5.77
CA TYR A 49 33.72 9.93 5.95
C TYR A 49 32.70 10.19 4.83
N PHE A 50 33.04 9.99 3.55
CA PHE A 50 32.08 10.20 2.46
C PHE A 50 30.91 9.22 2.46
N LYS A 51 31.12 7.98 2.92
CA LYS A 51 30.04 7.00 3.10
C LYS A 51 28.99 7.43 4.14
N THR A 52 29.29 8.44 4.97
CA THR A 52 28.29 9.03 5.88
C THR A 52 27.32 9.99 5.18
N PHE A 53 27.61 10.42 3.95
CA PHE A 53 26.76 11.30 3.16
C PHE A 53 25.81 10.51 2.27
N ASN A 54 24.63 11.07 2.02
CA ASN A 54 23.69 10.48 1.08
C ASN A 54 24.25 10.58 -0.36
N PRO A 55 24.43 9.45 -1.08
CA PRO A 55 24.96 9.44 -2.44
C PRO A 55 24.19 10.36 -3.41
N LYS A 56 22.87 10.48 -3.25
CA LYS A 56 22.01 11.23 -4.18
C LYS A 56 21.85 12.73 -3.86
N ALA A 57 22.37 13.20 -2.73
CA ALA A 57 22.06 14.56 -2.23
C ALA A 57 23.29 15.47 -2.09
N SER A 58 24.48 14.99 -2.46
CA SER A 58 25.71 15.74 -2.26
C SER A 58 26.55 15.68 -3.52
N ASP A 59 26.58 16.78 -4.25
CA ASP A 59 27.49 16.94 -5.38
C ASP A 59 28.96 16.78 -4.90
N LYS A 60 29.79 16.22 -5.79
CA LYS A 60 31.22 15.99 -5.59
C LYS A 60 31.95 17.23 -5.07
N GLN A 61 31.71 18.40 -5.64
CA GLN A 61 32.34 19.66 -5.22
C GLN A 61 32.00 20.01 -3.77
N ARG A 62 30.73 19.84 -3.38
CA ARG A 62 30.29 20.06 -1.99
C ARG A 62 30.96 19.09 -1.01
N LEU A 63 31.11 17.82 -1.37
CA LEU A 63 31.80 16.83 -0.54
C LEU A 63 33.30 17.13 -0.39
N HIS A 64 33.95 17.59 -1.46
CA HIS A 64 35.33 18.07 -1.40
C HIS A 64 35.48 19.27 -0.45
N SER A 65 34.50 20.18 -0.43
CA SER A 65 34.47 21.31 0.50
C SER A 65 34.37 20.84 1.95
N TYR A 66 33.45 19.91 2.25
CA TYR A 66 33.31 19.34 3.60
C TYR A 66 34.56 18.62 4.09
N TRP A 67 35.20 17.83 3.22
CA TRP A 67 36.45 17.17 3.57
C TRP A 67 37.59 18.17 3.82
N SER A 68 37.66 19.24 3.02
CA SER A 68 38.66 20.29 3.21
C SER A 68 38.50 20.99 4.55
N ASN A 69 37.26 21.25 4.98
CA ASN A 69 36.96 21.82 6.30
C ASN A 69 37.35 20.86 7.43
N ALA A 70 37.05 19.57 7.30
CA ALA A 70 37.45 18.56 8.28
C ALA A 70 38.99 18.46 8.41
N LEU A 71 39.71 18.47 7.28
CA LEU A 71 41.18 18.48 7.28
C LEU A 71 41.76 19.72 7.95
N LYS A 72 41.15 20.89 7.74
CA LYS A 72 41.57 22.14 8.39
C LYS A 72 41.50 22.02 9.92
N ILE A 73 40.39 21.52 10.46
CA ILE A 73 40.23 21.31 11.91
C ILE A 73 41.25 20.33 12.49
N LEU A 74 41.58 19.26 11.76
CA LEU A 74 42.62 18.33 12.20
C LEU A 74 44.00 18.98 12.24
N LEU A 75 44.33 19.77 11.22
CA LEU A 75 45.63 20.45 11.10
C LEU A 75 45.79 21.61 12.07
N ASP A 76 44.70 22.29 12.42
CA ASP A 76 44.66 23.41 13.37
C ASP A 76 44.50 22.94 14.84
N SER A 77 44.37 21.63 15.07
CA SER A 77 44.18 21.05 16.40
C SER A 77 45.38 21.30 17.31
N PRO A 78 45.18 21.68 18.59
CA PRO A 78 46.27 21.86 19.55
C PRO A 78 46.91 20.53 19.99
N GLN A 79 46.34 19.39 19.58
CA GLN A 79 46.76 18.05 19.99
C GLN A 79 47.48 17.35 18.83
N GLN A 80 48.77 17.07 19.01
CA GLN A 80 49.67 16.56 17.97
C GLN A 80 49.13 15.32 17.22
N GLN A 81 48.48 14.40 17.92
CA GLN A 81 47.90 13.19 17.31
C GLN A 81 46.89 13.48 16.18
N TYR A 82 46.14 14.58 16.27
CA TYR A 82 45.18 14.98 15.23
C TYR A 82 45.87 15.69 14.08
N VAL A 83 46.92 16.48 14.37
CA VAL A 83 47.74 17.14 13.35
C VAL A 83 48.45 16.11 12.48
N ASP A 84 49.05 15.09 13.10
CA ASP A 84 49.75 14.01 12.39
C ASP A 84 48.76 13.22 11.51
N GLN A 85 47.57 12.96 12.04
CA GLN A 85 46.51 12.31 11.29
C GLN A 85 46.00 13.17 10.13
N GLY A 86 45.82 14.48 10.34
CA GLY A 86 45.44 15.44 9.30
C GLY A 86 46.46 15.50 8.18
N LYS A 87 47.76 15.48 8.50
CA LYS A 87 48.86 15.39 7.52
C LYS A 87 48.79 14.09 6.72
N ARG A 88 48.60 12.94 7.40
CA ARG A 88 48.45 11.64 6.75
C ARG A 88 47.28 11.62 5.76
N LEU A 89 46.12 12.12 6.20
CA LEU A 89 44.92 12.17 5.37
C LEU A 89 45.05 13.14 4.19
N ARG A 90 45.73 14.29 4.39
CA ARG A 90 46.01 15.24 3.31
C ARG A 90 46.94 14.64 2.25
N LEU A 91 47.93 13.85 2.66
CA LEU A 91 48.80 13.13 1.74
C LEU A 91 48.01 12.05 0.99
N SER A 92 47.23 11.22 1.69
CA SER A 92 46.43 10.18 1.04
C SER A 92 45.40 10.74 0.06
N TRP A 93 44.86 11.93 0.36
CA TRP A 93 43.93 12.66 -0.50
C TRP A 93 44.55 13.16 -1.80
N LYS A 94 45.83 13.56 -1.76
CA LYS A 94 46.55 14.09 -2.91
C LYS A 94 47.21 13.01 -3.77
N SER A 95 47.43 11.83 -3.23
CA SER A 95 48.07 10.72 -3.94
C SER A 95 47.08 10.00 -4.85
N PRO A 96 47.32 9.94 -6.18
CA PRO A 96 46.55 9.10 -7.09
C PRO A 96 46.61 7.63 -6.65
N GLY A 97 45.48 6.91 -6.68
CA GLY A 97 45.44 5.46 -6.44
C GLY A 97 45.09 4.99 -5.02
N ASN A 98 44.89 5.88 -4.04
CA ASN A 98 44.53 5.48 -2.66
C ASN A 98 43.02 5.19 -2.47
N GLY A 99 42.36 4.61 -3.47
CA GLY A 99 40.94 4.23 -3.41
C GLY A 99 39.93 5.39 -3.48
N VAL A 100 40.36 6.64 -3.28
CA VAL A 100 39.50 7.83 -3.45
C VAL A 100 39.08 8.01 -4.91
N THR A 101 40.01 7.83 -5.85
CA THR A 101 39.71 7.89 -7.29
C THR A 101 38.70 6.81 -7.67
N THR A 102 38.90 5.58 -7.17
CA THR A 102 37.96 4.46 -7.37
C THR A 102 36.59 4.76 -6.76
N PHE A 103 36.53 5.33 -5.56
CA PHE A 103 35.27 5.73 -4.92
C PHE A 103 34.47 6.75 -5.76
N TRP A 104 35.14 7.73 -6.36
CA TRP A 104 34.47 8.69 -7.23
C TRP A 104 34.04 8.07 -8.56
N GLN A 105 34.85 7.19 -9.14
CA GLN A 105 34.47 6.46 -10.34
C GLN A 105 33.23 5.60 -10.10
N GLU A 106 33.23 4.79 -9.04
CA GLU A 106 32.07 3.96 -8.65
C GLU A 106 30.80 4.80 -8.45
N ARG A 107 30.95 6.03 -7.95
CA ARG A 107 29.83 6.94 -7.74
C ARG A 107 29.32 7.56 -9.04
N GLU A 108 30.23 7.99 -9.91
CA GLU A 108 29.89 8.50 -11.25
C GLU A 108 29.20 7.42 -12.09
N ASP A 109 29.67 6.17 -12.00
CA ASP A 109 29.06 5.02 -12.65
C ASP A 109 27.65 4.74 -12.10
N ALA A 110 27.45 4.88 -10.78
CA ALA A 110 26.15 4.70 -10.13
C ALA A 110 25.15 5.83 -10.42
N GLU A 111 25.61 7.08 -10.51
CA GLU A 111 24.80 8.23 -10.92
C GLU A 111 24.36 8.06 -12.39
N THR A 112 25.29 7.68 -13.27
CA THR A 112 24.99 7.39 -14.68
C THR A 112 23.96 6.27 -14.83
N ALA A 113 24.07 5.19 -14.05
CA ALA A 113 23.09 4.10 -14.05
C ALA A 113 21.70 4.57 -13.57
N SER A 114 21.63 5.41 -12.55
CA SER A 114 20.37 5.98 -12.04
C SER A 114 19.70 6.87 -13.08
N ASP A 115 20.46 7.71 -13.79
CA ASP A 115 19.93 8.61 -14.82
C ASP A 115 19.36 7.83 -16.03
N ILE A 116 20.01 6.72 -16.39
CA ILE A 116 19.50 5.80 -17.42
C ILE A 116 18.20 5.16 -16.97
N GLU A 117 18.12 4.66 -15.73
CA GLU A 117 16.89 4.06 -15.18
C GLU A 117 15.73 5.05 -15.12
N ASP A 118 15.98 6.28 -14.67
CA ASP A 118 14.95 7.32 -14.59
C ASP A 118 14.49 7.74 -16.00
N THR A 119 15.40 7.82 -16.97
CA THR A 119 15.07 8.07 -18.39
C THR A 119 14.20 6.95 -18.98
N VAL A 120 14.54 5.68 -18.69
CA VAL A 120 13.74 4.52 -19.12
C VAL A 120 12.36 4.54 -18.49
N ARG A 121 12.26 4.84 -17.20
CA ARG A 121 10.99 4.93 -16.47
C ARG A 121 10.09 6.03 -17.03
N ASP A 122 10.67 7.20 -17.34
CA ASP A 122 9.94 8.32 -17.96
C ASP A 122 9.44 7.97 -19.37
N ASN A 123 10.24 7.24 -20.15
CA ASN A 123 9.83 6.77 -21.47
C ASN A 123 8.69 5.74 -21.39
N ILE A 124 8.74 4.81 -20.43
CA ILE A 124 7.64 3.88 -20.16
C ILE A 124 6.37 4.63 -19.77
N ARG A 125 6.48 5.64 -18.89
CA ARG A 125 5.35 6.47 -18.46
C ARG A 125 4.72 7.22 -19.63
N LYS A 126 5.54 7.86 -20.48
CA LYS A 126 5.09 8.57 -21.70
C LYS A 126 4.41 7.61 -22.68
N HIS A 127 4.95 6.40 -22.85
CA HIS A 127 4.35 5.40 -23.73
C HIS A 127 3.00 4.90 -23.19
N SER A 128 2.90 4.65 -21.87
CA SER A 128 1.66 4.25 -21.21
C SER A 128 0.57 5.32 -21.34
N LEU A 129 0.91 6.60 -21.10
CA LEU A 129 0.01 7.74 -21.29
C LEU A 129 -0.51 7.83 -22.73
N ARG A 130 0.38 7.74 -23.73
CA ARG A 130 -0.03 7.76 -25.15
C ARG A 130 -0.92 6.57 -25.52
N SER A 131 -0.69 5.41 -24.91
CA SER A 131 -1.51 4.21 -25.11
C SER A 131 -2.91 4.40 -24.50
N ALA A 132 -2.99 4.95 -23.28
CA ALA A 132 -4.26 5.27 -22.62
C ALA A 132 -5.07 6.32 -23.41
N GLU A 133 -4.43 7.40 -23.87
CA GLU A 133 -5.06 8.41 -24.72
C GLU A 133 -5.65 7.82 -26.00
N ARG A 134 -4.91 6.92 -26.68
CA ARG A 134 -5.43 6.23 -27.87
C ARG A 134 -6.66 5.36 -27.54
N ASN A 135 -6.63 4.63 -26.44
CA ASN A 135 -7.76 3.78 -26.03
C ASN A 135 -9.01 4.61 -25.72
N VAL A 136 -8.86 5.76 -25.06
CA VAL A 136 -9.96 6.71 -24.80
C VAL A 136 -10.54 7.26 -26.10
N LEU A 137 -9.68 7.67 -27.05
CA LEU A 137 -10.13 8.16 -28.36
C LEU A 137 -10.89 7.10 -29.16
N VAL A 138 -10.44 5.84 -29.13
CA VAL A 138 -11.15 4.71 -29.74
C VAL A 138 -12.52 4.49 -29.09
N ALA A 139 -12.61 4.56 -27.76
CA ALA A 139 -13.87 4.43 -27.04
C ALA A 139 -14.87 5.56 -27.41
N ILE A 140 -14.40 6.80 -27.51
CA ILE A 140 -15.21 7.95 -27.95
C ILE A 140 -15.74 7.73 -29.38
N HIS A 141 -14.90 7.22 -30.29
CA HIS A 141 -15.32 6.94 -31.66
C HIS A 141 -16.41 5.86 -31.70
N ASN A 142 -16.24 4.78 -30.94
CA ASN A 142 -17.23 3.70 -30.84
C ASN A 142 -18.57 4.18 -30.28
N LEU A 143 -18.57 5.07 -29.28
CA LEU A 143 -19.80 5.66 -28.73
C LEU A 143 -20.52 6.55 -29.77
N ASN A 144 -19.77 7.30 -30.56
CA ASN A 144 -20.33 8.10 -31.66
C ASN A 144 -20.96 7.22 -32.75
N ASP A 145 -20.31 6.12 -33.12
CA ASP A 145 -20.84 5.19 -34.12
C ASP A 145 -22.10 4.46 -33.63
N GLN A 146 -22.14 4.05 -32.36
CA GLN A 146 -23.36 3.51 -31.76
C GLN A 146 -24.50 4.53 -31.73
N SER A 147 -24.19 5.79 -31.44
CA SER A 147 -25.19 6.88 -31.43
C SER A 147 -25.75 7.14 -32.82
N ARG A 148 -24.89 7.15 -33.85
CA ARG A 148 -25.31 7.25 -35.26
C ARG A 148 -26.18 6.07 -35.70
N SER A 149 -25.79 4.85 -35.33
CA SER A 149 -26.57 3.63 -35.63
C SER A 149 -27.96 3.64 -34.97
N LYS A 150 -28.05 4.06 -33.70
CA LYS A 150 -29.34 4.21 -32.99
C LYS A 150 -30.22 5.28 -33.64
N ARG A 151 -29.64 6.41 -34.07
CA ARG A 151 -30.37 7.47 -34.78
C ARG A 151 -30.91 6.99 -36.13
N ALA A 152 -30.10 6.30 -36.92
CA ALA A 152 -30.52 5.72 -38.20
C ALA A 152 -31.69 4.71 -38.03
N ARG A 153 -31.65 3.88 -36.98
CA ARG A 153 -32.76 2.96 -36.66
C ARG A 153 -34.04 3.69 -36.26
N ARG A 154 -33.95 4.80 -35.52
CA ARG A 154 -35.12 5.63 -35.14
C ARG A 154 -35.73 6.32 -36.36
N GLU A 155 -34.90 6.82 -37.28
CA GLU A 155 -35.36 7.44 -38.53
C GLU A 155 -36.01 6.41 -39.46
N LYS A 156 -35.48 5.18 -39.53
CA LYS A 156 -36.09 4.06 -40.26
C LYS A 156 -37.43 3.60 -39.66
N LYS A 157 -37.58 3.60 -38.33
CA LYS A 157 -38.88 3.31 -37.70
C LYS A 157 -39.92 4.40 -37.93
N LYS A 158 -39.52 5.67 -38.00
CA LYS A 158 -40.45 6.79 -38.31
C LYS A 158 -40.99 6.75 -39.74
N THR A 159 -40.22 6.23 -40.69
CA THR A 159 -40.64 6.10 -42.09
C THR A 159 -41.55 4.89 -42.34
N LEU A 160 -41.37 3.79 -41.58
CA LEU A 160 -42.21 2.59 -41.69
C LEU A 160 -43.54 2.64 -40.90
N GLY A 161 -43.73 3.60 -40.00
CA GLY A 161 -44.92 3.68 -39.14
C GLY A 161 -46.10 4.51 -39.68
N LYS A 162 -46.09 4.91 -40.96
CA LYS A 162 -47.10 5.81 -41.53
C LYS A 162 -47.96 5.22 -42.65
N GLU A 163 -47.79 3.95 -43.01
CA GLU A 163 -48.66 3.32 -44.01
C GLU A 163 -49.60 2.29 -43.38
N ASN A 164 -50.89 2.54 -43.60
CA ASN A 164 -52.03 1.63 -43.56
C ASN A 164 -52.47 1.05 -42.21
N THR A 165 -53.47 1.72 -41.62
CA THR A 165 -54.56 1.03 -40.90
C THR A 165 -55.88 1.55 -41.45
N ASN A 166 -56.47 0.78 -42.36
CA ASN A 166 -57.84 0.94 -42.83
C ASN A 166 -58.64 -0.26 -42.26
N PRO A 167 -59.66 -0.06 -41.42
CA PRO A 167 -60.39 -1.17 -40.83
C PRO A 167 -61.73 -1.33 -41.54
N GLU A 168 -61.84 -2.24 -42.50
CA GLU A 168 -63.15 -2.76 -42.88
C GLU A 168 -63.08 -4.07 -43.70
N GLN A 169 -63.99 -4.97 -43.34
CA GLN A 169 -64.52 -6.13 -44.05
C GLN A 169 -64.03 -7.56 -43.72
N LEU A 170 -65.01 -8.29 -43.17
CA LEU A 170 -65.25 -9.73 -43.17
C LEU A 170 -64.95 -10.39 -44.53
N THR A 171 -64.49 -11.64 -44.52
CA THR A 171 -65.31 -12.84 -44.79
C THR A 171 -64.52 -14.13 -44.54
N MET A 172 -65.24 -15.15 -44.04
CA MET A 172 -64.80 -16.55 -43.96
C MET A 172 -64.64 -17.15 -45.36
N GLU A 173 -63.68 -18.05 -45.54
CA GLU A 173 -63.87 -19.31 -46.28
C GLU A 173 -62.71 -20.29 -46.04
N ASP A 174 -63.08 -21.53 -45.76
CA ASP A 174 -62.24 -22.72 -45.73
C ASP A 174 -61.65 -23.02 -47.11
N SER A 175 -60.43 -23.61 -47.17
CA SER A 175 -60.13 -24.79 -48.00
C SER A 175 -58.65 -25.20 -47.99
N GLN A 176 -58.50 -26.51 -48.18
CA GLN A 176 -57.31 -27.36 -48.22
C GLN A 176 -56.25 -26.96 -49.27
N GLY A 177 -55.02 -27.47 -49.12
CA GLY A 177 -54.18 -27.79 -50.29
C GLY A 177 -52.67 -27.53 -50.18
N SER A 178 -51.95 -28.53 -49.66
CA SER A 178 -50.74 -29.15 -50.24
C SER A 178 -49.75 -28.38 -51.17
N HIS A 179 -48.46 -28.62 -50.87
CA HIS A 179 -47.30 -28.83 -51.76
C HIS A 179 -46.47 -27.67 -52.35
N ALA A 180 -45.17 -27.73 -51.99
CA ALA A 180 -43.98 -27.74 -52.86
C ALA A 180 -43.16 -26.43 -53.14
N ASN A 181 -41.86 -26.60 -52.87
CA ASN A 181 -40.66 -26.11 -53.58
C ASN A 181 -40.22 -24.62 -53.51
N SER A 182 -39.05 -24.40 -52.88
CA SER A 182 -37.74 -24.02 -53.48
C SER A 182 -37.75 -23.04 -54.68
N PRO A 183 -36.83 -22.04 -54.82
CA PRO A 183 -35.38 -22.30 -54.74
C PRO A 183 -34.40 -21.17 -54.30
N TYR A 184 -33.17 -21.66 -54.11
CA TYR A 184 -31.84 -21.02 -54.11
C TYR A 184 -31.69 -19.65 -54.80
N ALA A 185 -30.84 -18.82 -54.21
CA ALA A 185 -30.04 -17.84 -54.94
C ALA A 185 -28.60 -17.83 -54.38
N GLU A 186 -27.68 -18.39 -55.17
CA GLU A 186 -26.24 -18.14 -55.15
C GLU A 186 -25.96 -16.69 -55.56
N SER A 187 -24.93 -16.08 -54.95
CA SER A 187 -24.17 -15.00 -55.60
C SER A 187 -22.71 -15.09 -55.19
N GLN A 188 -21.90 -15.68 -56.07
CA GLN A 188 -20.47 -15.42 -56.20
C GLN A 188 -20.26 -14.20 -57.09
N ASP A 189 -19.27 -13.36 -56.76
CA ASP A 189 -18.21 -12.83 -57.65
C ASP A 189 -17.48 -11.69 -56.90
N LYS A 190 -16.18 -11.84 -56.56
CA LYS A 190 -14.96 -11.62 -57.37
C LYS A 190 -14.61 -10.15 -57.61
N ASN A 191 -13.47 -9.72 -57.03
CA ASN A 191 -12.32 -9.05 -57.66
C ASN A 191 -11.37 -8.55 -56.55
N ASN A 192 -10.17 -9.12 -56.38
CA ASN A 192 -8.90 -8.84 -57.09
C ASN A 192 -8.46 -7.37 -57.03
N ASN A 193 -7.39 -7.10 -56.28
CA ASN A 193 -6.18 -6.50 -56.87
C ASN A 193 -4.94 -6.64 -55.97
N ASP A 194 -3.86 -6.94 -56.66
CA ASP A 194 -2.50 -7.24 -56.22
C ASP A 194 -1.66 -6.00 -55.84
N THR A 195 -0.78 -6.22 -54.86
CA THR A 195 0.67 -5.97 -54.82
C THR A 195 1.28 -4.69 -55.41
N GLN A 196 2.07 -3.96 -54.59
CA GLN A 196 3.42 -3.51 -54.98
C GLN A 196 4.31 -3.07 -53.79
N ASP A 197 5.54 -3.60 -53.81
CA ASP A 197 6.73 -3.24 -53.03
C ASP A 197 7.27 -1.82 -53.33
N ALA A 198 7.96 -1.20 -52.36
CA ALA A 198 9.22 -0.48 -52.59
C ALA A 198 9.97 -0.11 -51.28
N ASN A 199 11.27 -0.38 -51.28
CA ASN A 199 12.28 -0.07 -50.26
C ASN A 199 12.95 1.32 -50.48
N SER A 200 13.24 2.04 -49.37
CA SER A 200 14.47 2.85 -49.08
C SER A 200 14.80 4.11 -49.93
N PRO A 201 15.81 5.00 -49.61
CA PRO A 201 16.54 5.36 -48.37
C PRO A 201 16.70 6.90 -48.08
N TYR A 202 17.34 7.23 -46.93
CA TYR A 202 18.22 8.38 -46.57
C TYR A 202 17.87 9.85 -46.94
N ALA A 203 17.91 10.75 -45.95
CA ALA A 203 18.48 12.10 -46.08
C ALA A 203 18.91 12.69 -44.73
N GLU A 204 20.20 12.99 -44.64
CA GLU A 204 20.87 13.86 -43.65
C GLU A 204 20.45 15.32 -43.83
N SER A 205 20.46 16.10 -42.75
CA SER A 205 20.77 17.54 -42.81
C SER A 205 21.43 17.99 -41.51
N GLN A 206 22.66 18.44 -41.65
CA GLN A 206 23.50 19.08 -40.65
C GLN A 206 23.14 20.55 -40.43
N ASP A 207 23.48 21.01 -39.23
CA ASP A 207 24.07 22.30 -38.82
C ASP A 207 23.44 23.62 -39.29
N GLU A 208 23.11 24.48 -38.31
CA GLU A 208 23.79 25.78 -38.23
C GLU A 208 23.76 26.38 -36.81
N ASN A 209 24.96 26.77 -36.37
CA ASN A 209 25.28 27.63 -35.24
C ASN A 209 24.60 29.00 -35.34
N ASN A 210 24.29 29.62 -34.20
CA ASN A 210 24.71 30.99 -33.92
C ASN A 210 24.61 31.32 -32.43
N ASN A 211 25.77 31.48 -31.80
CA ASN A 211 25.97 32.32 -30.62
C ASN A 211 25.90 33.77 -31.09
N ASP A 212 25.19 34.64 -30.37
CA ASP A 212 25.78 35.92 -29.98
C ASP A 212 25.07 36.56 -28.79
N THR A 213 25.89 37.26 -28.02
CA THR A 213 25.68 37.82 -26.69
C THR A 213 25.35 39.31 -26.84
N GLN A 214 24.44 39.88 -26.04
CA GLN A 214 24.67 41.12 -25.26
C GLN A 214 23.40 41.70 -24.60
N ASP A 215 23.51 41.87 -23.29
CA ASP A 215 23.28 43.09 -22.50
C ASP A 215 22.00 43.95 -22.65
N ALA A 216 21.28 43.96 -21.52
CA ALA A 216 20.99 45.13 -20.68
C ALA A 216 19.55 45.70 -20.62
N ARG A 217 19.23 46.06 -19.36
CA ARG A 217 18.27 47.06 -18.85
C ARG A 217 16.91 46.58 -18.35
N ALA A 218 16.88 46.49 -17.02
CA ALA A 218 15.89 47.01 -16.09
C ALA A 218 14.69 47.77 -16.69
N HIS A 219 13.49 47.30 -16.37
CA HIS A 219 12.35 48.17 -16.09
C HIS A 219 11.53 47.58 -14.91
N GLN A 220 11.36 48.44 -13.90
CA GLN A 220 10.39 48.30 -12.83
C GLN A 220 8.98 48.29 -13.42
N SER A 221 8.14 47.34 -13.02
CA SER A 221 6.70 47.44 -13.19
C SER A 221 6.01 46.87 -11.95
N SER A 222 5.51 47.78 -11.15
CA SER A 222 4.49 47.59 -10.13
C SER A 222 3.26 46.87 -10.72
N GLY A 223 2.85 45.79 -10.09
CA GLY A 223 1.59 45.09 -10.39
C GLY A 223 1.13 44.34 -9.15
N SER A 224 0.24 44.97 -8.39
CA SER A 224 -0.51 44.35 -7.29
C SER A 224 -1.39 43.23 -7.83
N PRO A 225 -1.49 42.07 -7.16
CA PRO A 225 -2.61 41.16 -7.36
C PRO A 225 -3.70 41.45 -6.33
N GLU A 226 -4.91 41.47 -6.85
CA GLU A 226 -6.18 41.72 -6.18
C GLU A 226 -6.48 40.70 -5.08
N ALA A 227 -7.19 41.18 -4.07
CA ALA A 227 -7.81 40.39 -3.03
C ALA A 227 -8.88 39.46 -3.65
N PHE A 228 -8.81 38.17 -3.32
CA PHE A 228 -9.90 37.24 -3.56
C PHE A 228 -10.83 37.23 -2.35
N ASP A 229 -12.05 37.74 -2.56
CA ASP A 229 -13.21 37.53 -1.69
C ASP A 229 -13.57 36.04 -1.67
N ALA A 230 -13.66 35.47 -0.47
CA ALA A 230 -14.17 34.14 -0.21
C ALA A 230 -15.36 34.24 0.74
N ASP A 231 -16.50 34.64 0.19
CA ASP A 231 -17.83 34.47 0.78
C ASP A 231 -18.74 33.87 -0.29
N GLN A 232 -19.65 32.97 0.11
CA GLN A 232 -20.55 32.08 -0.68
C GLN A 232 -19.89 30.71 -0.98
N VAL A 233 -20.40 29.54 -0.58
CA VAL A 233 -21.79 29.08 -0.42
C VAL A 233 -21.82 27.97 0.65
N LEU A 234 -22.55 28.20 1.75
CA LEU A 234 -23.21 27.16 2.54
C LEU A 234 -24.70 27.33 2.28
N ASP A 235 -25.34 26.34 1.63
CA ASP A 235 -26.70 25.92 1.98
C ASP A 235 -27.19 24.75 1.13
N GLY A 236 -27.95 23.86 1.78
CA GLY A 236 -28.99 23.06 1.12
C GLY A 236 -28.75 21.56 1.11
N HIS A 237 -29.26 20.84 2.12
CA HIS A 237 -30.53 20.10 1.98
C HIS A 237 -30.86 19.28 3.25
N GLU A 238 -31.76 19.84 4.07
CA GLU A 238 -32.72 19.06 4.87
C GLU A 238 -34.00 18.88 4.03
N ARG A 239 -34.56 17.65 4.00
CA ARG A 239 -36.01 17.37 4.23
C ARG A 239 -36.34 15.86 4.08
N LEU A 240 -36.68 15.26 5.23
CA LEU A 240 -37.89 14.49 5.58
C LEU A 240 -38.65 13.67 4.51
N ALA A 241 -38.84 12.38 4.82
CA ALA A 241 -40.13 11.66 4.80
C ALA A 241 -39.98 10.37 5.66
N LEU A 242 -40.59 10.27 6.85
CA LEU A 242 -41.96 9.79 7.15
C LEU A 242 -42.18 8.28 6.93
N GLU A 243 -42.23 7.59 8.08
CA GLU A 243 -43.14 6.50 8.48
C GLU A 243 -43.59 5.42 7.48
N SER A 244 -43.27 4.16 7.80
CA SER A 244 -44.28 3.09 7.78
C SER A 244 -43.88 1.94 8.71
N ASN A 245 -44.67 1.77 9.77
CA ASN A 245 -44.82 0.53 10.55
C ASN A 245 -45.31 -0.61 9.65
N THR A 246 -44.71 -1.79 9.78
CA THR A 246 -45.47 -3.06 9.72
C THR A 246 -44.69 -4.17 10.41
N SER A 247 -45.30 -4.69 11.48
CA SER A 247 -45.01 -5.96 12.11
C SER A 247 -45.29 -7.13 11.17
N CYS A 248 -44.44 -8.17 11.18
CA CYS A 248 -44.86 -9.53 10.90
C CYS A 248 -44.04 -10.51 11.76
N ALA A 249 -44.78 -11.39 12.42
CA ALA A 249 -44.33 -12.45 13.32
C ALA A 249 -43.65 -13.62 12.55
N PRO A 250 -43.00 -14.58 13.24
CA PRO A 250 -42.17 -15.60 12.62
C PRO A 250 -43.01 -16.78 12.11
N MET A 251 -42.60 -17.37 10.99
CA MET A 251 -43.09 -18.68 10.57
C MET A 251 -42.06 -19.75 10.90
N ASP A 252 -42.47 -20.65 11.78
CA ASP A 252 -41.88 -21.96 12.02
C ASP A 252 -41.94 -22.82 10.74
N GLY A 253 -40.82 -23.45 10.42
CA GLY A 253 -40.70 -24.40 9.32
C GLY A 253 -39.73 -25.51 9.69
N ALA A 254 -40.19 -26.45 10.52
CA ALA A 254 -39.52 -27.70 10.80
C ALA A 254 -39.40 -28.52 9.50
N TRP A 255 -38.17 -28.93 9.16
CA TRP A 255 -37.91 -29.94 8.14
C TRP A 255 -37.30 -31.16 8.83
N GLU A 256 -38.10 -32.22 8.91
CA GLU A 256 -37.68 -33.57 9.22
C GLU A 256 -36.75 -34.08 8.12
N VAL A 257 -35.56 -34.56 8.49
CA VAL A 257 -34.70 -35.36 7.60
C VAL A 257 -34.65 -36.77 8.17
N SER A 258 -35.20 -37.68 7.38
CA SER A 258 -35.28 -39.11 7.61
C SER A 258 -33.90 -39.78 7.65
N GLU A 259 -33.70 -40.60 8.69
CA GLU A 259 -32.61 -41.56 8.82
C GLU A 259 -32.68 -42.64 7.72
N GLY A 260 -31.54 -42.91 7.09
CA GLY A 260 -31.37 -44.00 6.13
C GLY A 260 -30.07 -44.75 6.39
N ASN A 261 -30.17 -45.79 7.23
CA ASN A 261 -29.15 -46.81 7.42
C ASN A 261 -28.81 -47.52 6.11
N ASN A 262 -27.54 -47.79 5.85
CA ASN A 262 -27.14 -49.07 5.24
C ASN A 262 -25.69 -49.43 5.54
N ALA A 263 -25.53 -50.64 6.06
CA ALA A 263 -24.30 -51.28 6.47
C ALA A 263 -23.72 -52.14 5.33
N GLY A 264 -22.43 -51.93 5.03
CA GLY A 264 -21.37 -52.82 4.45
C GLY A 264 -21.72 -53.98 3.50
N PRO A 265 -20.79 -54.95 3.34
CA PRO A 265 -19.34 -54.85 3.12
C PRO A 265 -18.92 -55.62 1.84
N HIS A 266 -17.69 -55.46 1.33
CA HIS A 266 -16.82 -56.60 0.96
C HIS A 266 -15.47 -56.18 0.36
N ALA A 267 -14.45 -56.93 0.78
CA ALA A 267 -13.09 -56.99 0.28
C ALA A 267 -12.99 -57.68 -1.09
N GLY A 268 -11.92 -57.39 -1.82
CA GLY A 268 -11.47 -58.12 -3.01
C GLY A 268 -10.09 -57.64 -3.43
N ASP A 269 -9.08 -58.44 -3.10
CA ASP A 269 -7.70 -58.36 -3.57
C ASP A 269 -7.59 -58.69 -5.07
N ASP A 270 -6.41 -58.38 -5.61
CA ASP A 270 -5.77 -58.88 -6.84
C ASP A 270 -6.28 -58.39 -8.21
N ASP A 271 -5.47 -57.56 -8.88
CA ASP A 271 -4.75 -58.06 -10.07
C ASP A 271 -3.57 -57.16 -10.51
N LEU A 272 -2.39 -57.76 -10.42
CA LEU A 272 -1.10 -57.29 -10.91
C LEU A 272 -1.00 -57.57 -12.42
N LEU A 273 -1.16 -56.54 -13.26
CA LEU A 273 -0.76 -56.58 -14.67
C LEU A 273 0.39 -55.61 -14.93
N SER A 274 1.59 -56.17 -14.89
CA SER A 274 2.85 -55.59 -15.34
C SER A 274 2.84 -55.41 -16.85
N GLN A 275 2.54 -54.20 -17.32
CA GLN A 275 2.86 -53.77 -18.68
C GLN A 275 4.22 -53.08 -18.68
N LYS A 276 5.24 -53.80 -19.12
CA LYS A 276 6.51 -53.23 -19.61
C LYS A 276 6.22 -52.42 -20.87
N LEU A 277 5.97 -51.12 -20.71
CA LEU A 277 6.08 -50.16 -21.80
C LEU A 277 7.52 -49.66 -21.87
N THR A 278 8.09 -49.76 -23.06
CA THR A 278 9.46 -49.39 -23.41
C THR A 278 9.70 -47.89 -23.23
N ALA A 279 10.69 -47.55 -22.41
CA ALA A 279 11.02 -46.19 -21.97
C ALA A 279 11.60 -45.24 -23.04
N SER A 280 11.53 -45.57 -24.34
CA SER A 280 12.20 -44.78 -25.40
C SER A 280 11.29 -44.02 -26.35
N GLU A 281 9.96 -44.07 -26.18
CA GLU A 281 9.00 -43.34 -27.04
C GLU A 281 8.13 -42.31 -26.29
N TYR A 282 8.27 -42.19 -24.96
CA TYR A 282 7.53 -41.21 -24.16
C TYR A 282 8.27 -39.87 -23.97
N GLU A 283 9.55 -39.77 -24.35
CA GLU A 283 10.38 -38.59 -24.08
C GLU A 283 10.31 -37.47 -25.14
N ARG A 284 9.49 -37.59 -26.19
CA ARG A 284 9.52 -36.61 -27.31
C ARG A 284 8.34 -35.66 -27.47
N SER A 285 7.30 -35.72 -26.64
CA SER A 285 6.13 -34.81 -26.82
C SER A 285 5.39 -34.40 -25.54
N CYS A 286 6.05 -34.40 -24.37
CA CYS A 286 5.50 -33.71 -23.20
C CYS A 286 6.37 -32.51 -22.88
N SER A 287 6.09 -31.37 -23.53
CA SER A 287 6.43 -30.09 -22.92
C SER A 287 5.68 -30.03 -21.59
N LEU A 288 6.33 -30.41 -20.50
CA LEU A 288 5.81 -30.27 -19.14
C LEU A 288 5.41 -28.80 -18.97
N SER A 289 4.12 -28.52 -19.17
CA SER A 289 3.55 -27.21 -18.93
C SER A 289 3.80 -26.94 -17.46
N ARG A 290 4.71 -26.00 -17.18
CA ARG A 290 5.04 -25.55 -15.82
C ARG A 290 3.81 -24.89 -15.23
N GLY A 291 2.89 -25.69 -14.69
CA GLY A 291 1.71 -25.20 -13.98
C GLY A 291 2.15 -24.60 -12.65
N ILE A 292 1.91 -23.31 -12.46
CA ILE A 292 2.01 -22.69 -11.13
C ILE A 292 0.70 -23.02 -10.42
N TYR A 293 0.74 -23.83 -9.37
CA TYR A 293 -0.47 -24.15 -8.61
C TYR A 293 -0.67 -23.15 -7.48
N TYR A 294 -1.89 -22.64 -7.40
CA TYR A 294 -2.35 -21.80 -6.31
C TYR A 294 -3.23 -22.67 -5.40
N LEU A 295 -2.60 -23.62 -4.69
CA LEU A 295 -3.27 -24.56 -3.77
C LEU A 295 -3.64 -23.89 -2.44
N THR A 296 -4.87 -24.08 -1.97
CA THR A 296 -5.16 -23.87 -0.54
C THR A 296 -4.16 -24.68 0.28
N GLY A 297 -3.67 -24.16 1.41
CA GLY A 297 -2.62 -24.77 2.23
C GLY A 297 -2.91 -26.16 2.83
N ASP A 298 -4.06 -26.77 2.56
CA ASP A 298 -4.31 -28.21 2.71
C ASP A 298 -3.96 -29.03 1.44
N GLY A 299 -3.41 -28.38 0.42
CA GLY A 299 -3.08 -28.96 -0.88
C GLY A 299 -4.27 -29.04 -1.85
N SER A 300 -5.47 -28.58 -1.47
CA SER A 300 -6.62 -28.56 -2.37
C SER A 300 -6.52 -27.41 -3.38
N THR A 301 -7.11 -27.56 -4.56
CA THR A 301 -7.11 -26.50 -5.57
C THR A 301 -8.09 -25.38 -5.26
N ASP A 302 -9.16 -25.66 -4.50
CA ASP A 302 -10.06 -24.62 -3.99
C ASP A 302 -11.05 -25.10 -2.91
N CYS A 303 -11.67 -24.15 -2.20
CA CYS A 303 -12.79 -24.38 -1.31
C CYS A 303 -14.01 -24.89 -2.11
N SER A 304 -14.41 -26.15 -1.91
CA SER A 304 -15.62 -26.67 -2.57
C SER A 304 -16.84 -25.79 -2.25
N GLN A 305 -17.71 -25.58 -3.23
CA GLN A 305 -18.93 -24.78 -3.08
C GLN A 305 -19.79 -25.22 -1.89
N ALA A 306 -19.74 -26.52 -1.54
CA ALA A 306 -20.43 -27.07 -0.38
C ALA A 306 -19.95 -26.52 0.98
N LEU A 307 -18.76 -25.91 1.03
CA LEU A 307 -18.18 -25.33 2.24
C LEU A 307 -18.33 -23.80 2.27
N TRP A 308 -18.92 -23.19 1.25
CA TRP A 308 -19.12 -21.74 1.21
C TRP A 308 -20.16 -21.35 2.25
N THR A 309 -19.83 -20.33 3.03
CA THR A 309 -20.79 -19.67 3.92
C THR A 309 -21.20 -18.34 3.28
N PRO A 310 -22.48 -17.96 3.34
CA PRO A 310 -22.94 -16.74 2.70
C PRO A 310 -22.32 -15.49 3.35
N TRP A 311 -22.00 -14.49 2.53
CA TRP A 311 -21.70 -13.14 3.00
C TRP A 311 -22.76 -12.18 2.46
N LEU A 312 -23.76 -11.89 3.30
CA LEU A 312 -24.90 -11.07 2.90
C LEU A 312 -24.56 -9.57 2.97
N VAL A 313 -24.63 -8.90 1.83
CA VAL A 313 -24.56 -7.44 1.68
C VAL A 313 -25.80 -7.01 0.93
N ASN A 314 -26.56 -6.05 1.47
CA ASN A 314 -27.86 -5.62 0.92
C ASN A 314 -28.85 -6.78 0.65
N GLY A 315 -28.76 -7.86 1.41
CA GLY A 315 -29.59 -9.07 1.21
C GLY A 315 -29.12 -9.99 0.09
N GLN A 316 -28.04 -9.64 -0.63
CA GLN A 316 -27.41 -10.47 -1.65
C GLN A 316 -26.19 -11.19 -1.09
N ASP A 317 -26.04 -12.48 -1.40
CA ASP A 317 -24.83 -13.24 -1.05
C ASP A 317 -23.70 -12.93 -2.05
N LEU A 318 -22.65 -12.27 -1.56
CA LEU A 318 -21.47 -11.91 -2.35
C LEU A 318 -20.37 -12.96 -2.32
N ALA A 319 -20.47 -14.00 -1.48
CA ALA A 319 -19.45 -15.04 -1.42
C ALA A 319 -19.20 -15.69 -2.79
N PRO A 320 -20.23 -16.11 -3.57
CA PRO A 320 -20.02 -16.67 -4.90
C PRO A 320 -19.31 -15.75 -5.88
N THR A 321 -19.59 -14.45 -5.82
CA THR A 321 -18.98 -13.43 -6.68
C THR A 321 -17.49 -13.32 -6.40
N LEU A 322 -17.11 -13.23 -5.12
CA LEU A 322 -15.72 -13.14 -4.71
C LEU A 322 -14.90 -14.40 -5.04
N TRP A 323 -15.51 -15.57 -4.85
CA TRP A 323 -14.88 -16.84 -5.25
C TRP A 323 -14.62 -16.91 -6.75
N LYS A 324 -15.61 -16.59 -7.58
CA LYS A 324 -15.45 -16.53 -9.05
C LYS A 324 -14.40 -15.51 -9.48
N TYR A 325 -14.36 -14.35 -8.82
CA TYR A 325 -13.33 -13.34 -9.07
C TYR A 325 -11.93 -13.90 -8.78
N ARG A 326 -11.74 -14.55 -7.62
CA ARG A 326 -10.47 -15.19 -7.26
C ARG A 326 -10.08 -16.29 -8.26
N GLU A 327 -11.01 -17.14 -8.67
CA GLU A 327 -10.78 -18.17 -9.70
C GLU A 327 -10.26 -17.54 -11.00
N ALA A 328 -10.89 -16.46 -11.46
CA ALA A 328 -10.45 -15.73 -12.65
C ALA A 328 -9.05 -15.11 -12.51
N VAL A 329 -8.70 -14.59 -11.32
CA VAL A 329 -7.35 -14.07 -11.01
C VAL A 329 -6.31 -15.20 -11.03
N ILE A 330 -6.64 -16.36 -10.47
CA ILE A 330 -5.76 -17.54 -10.49
C ILE A 330 -5.55 -18.03 -11.92
N ASP A 331 -6.61 -18.13 -12.72
CA ASP A 331 -6.53 -18.53 -14.13
C ASP A 331 -5.69 -17.55 -14.97
N ALA A 332 -5.76 -16.25 -14.67
CA ALA A 332 -4.89 -15.25 -15.28
C ALA A 332 -3.42 -15.48 -14.88
N ALA A 333 -3.16 -15.68 -13.58
CA ALA A 333 -1.81 -15.90 -13.07
C ALA A 333 -1.16 -17.20 -13.58
N GLN A 334 -1.95 -18.28 -13.72
CA GLN A 334 -1.53 -19.56 -14.28
C GLN A 334 -1.14 -19.46 -15.76
N ARG A 335 -1.78 -18.57 -16.52
CA ARG A 335 -1.40 -18.25 -17.90
C ARG A 335 -0.12 -17.41 -18.01
N VAL A 336 0.63 -17.30 -16.92
CA VAL A 336 1.89 -16.53 -16.80
C VAL A 336 1.68 -15.04 -17.07
N ALA A 337 0.44 -14.54 -16.93
CA ALA A 337 0.21 -13.11 -16.87
C ALA A 337 0.73 -12.61 -15.51
N PRO A 338 1.63 -11.62 -15.47
CA PRO A 338 2.03 -11.03 -14.20
C PRO A 338 0.81 -10.38 -13.55
N LEU A 339 0.53 -10.72 -12.28
CA LEU A 339 -0.46 -10.02 -11.49
C LEU A 339 0.06 -8.61 -11.21
N THR A 340 -0.52 -7.63 -11.90
CA THR A 340 -0.01 -6.26 -11.89
C THR A 340 -0.56 -5.46 -10.71
N SER A 341 -1.77 -5.78 -10.27
CA SER A 341 -2.45 -5.06 -9.18
C SER A 341 -2.25 -5.76 -7.83
N SER A 342 -2.09 -4.97 -6.77
CA SER A 342 -2.12 -5.46 -5.38
C SER A 342 -3.47 -6.11 -5.04
N VAL A 343 -4.58 -5.64 -5.62
CA VAL A 343 -5.92 -6.22 -5.44
C VAL A 343 -5.95 -7.68 -5.90
N GLU A 344 -5.34 -7.97 -7.06
CA GLU A 344 -5.24 -9.33 -7.60
C GLU A 344 -4.31 -10.20 -6.74
N ARG A 345 -3.15 -9.68 -6.34
CA ARG A 345 -2.18 -10.40 -5.49
C ARG A 345 -2.75 -10.74 -4.11
N LEU A 346 -3.56 -9.85 -3.54
CA LEU A 346 -4.30 -10.07 -2.30
C LEU A 346 -5.44 -11.10 -2.48
N ALA A 347 -6.16 -11.05 -3.60
CA ALA A 347 -7.28 -11.96 -3.85
C ALA A 347 -6.84 -13.43 -3.94
N VAL A 348 -5.66 -13.69 -4.51
CA VAL A 348 -5.01 -15.01 -4.46
C VAL A 348 -4.94 -15.53 -3.01
N ASN A 349 -4.65 -14.64 -2.06
CA ASN A 349 -4.57 -14.88 -0.62
C ASN A 349 -5.90 -14.85 0.12
N HIS A 350 -7.04 -14.88 -0.58
CA HIS A 350 -8.38 -14.75 0.00
C HIS A 350 -8.64 -13.39 0.67
N ILE A 351 -7.79 -12.39 0.40
CA ILE A 351 -7.93 -11.04 0.94
C ILE A 351 -8.52 -10.16 -0.16
N TYR A 352 -9.68 -9.60 0.10
CA TYR A 352 -10.39 -8.72 -0.84
C TYR A 352 -10.28 -7.28 -0.34
N LEU A 353 -9.54 -6.46 -1.08
CA LEU A 353 -9.29 -5.06 -0.75
C LEU A 353 -10.40 -4.17 -1.31
N PHE A 354 -11.10 -3.47 -0.42
CA PHE A 354 -12.15 -2.52 -0.76
C PHE A 354 -11.71 -1.11 -0.39
N GLU A 355 -11.45 -0.29 -1.40
CA GLU A 355 -11.12 1.12 -1.25
C GLU A 355 -12.27 1.98 -1.77
N ARG A 356 -12.71 2.96 -0.98
CA ARG A 356 -13.87 3.79 -1.32
C ARG A 356 -13.75 4.50 -2.67
N ASN A 357 -12.53 4.87 -3.04
CA ASN A 357 -12.23 5.63 -4.25
C ASN A 357 -11.77 4.75 -5.43
N ASP A 358 -11.74 3.43 -5.25
CA ASP A 358 -11.39 2.51 -6.34
C ASP A 358 -12.65 2.19 -7.16
N THR A 359 -12.67 2.70 -8.39
CA THR A 359 -13.74 2.48 -9.38
C THR A 359 -13.25 1.74 -10.61
N ASP A 360 -11.96 1.40 -10.65
CA ASP A 360 -11.28 0.96 -11.87
C ASP A 360 -10.69 -0.44 -11.71
N SER A 361 -10.75 -1.04 -10.51
CA SER A 361 -10.29 -2.41 -10.30
C SER A 361 -11.26 -3.44 -10.86
N THR A 362 -10.70 -4.58 -11.26
CA THR A 362 -11.47 -5.75 -11.69
C THR A 362 -12.34 -6.33 -10.56
N LEU A 363 -12.00 -6.05 -9.29
CA LEU A 363 -12.84 -6.39 -8.15
C LEU A 363 -14.07 -5.47 -8.05
N PHE A 364 -13.91 -4.16 -8.29
CA PHE A 364 -15.02 -3.21 -8.38
C PHE A 364 -16.00 -3.64 -9.47
N ASP A 365 -15.50 -3.97 -10.66
CA ASP A 365 -16.32 -4.47 -11.78
C ASP A 365 -17.08 -5.76 -11.42
N ALA A 366 -16.44 -6.67 -10.68
CA ALA A 366 -17.04 -7.94 -10.29
C ALA A 366 -18.14 -7.78 -9.23
N VAL A 367 -17.95 -6.89 -8.26
CA VAL A 367 -18.89 -6.66 -7.15
C VAL A 367 -20.05 -5.75 -7.57
N GLY A 368 -19.77 -4.74 -8.39
CA GLY A 368 -20.76 -3.75 -8.82
C GLY A 368 -20.91 -2.59 -7.84
N LEU A 369 -21.37 -1.45 -8.37
CA LEU A 369 -21.40 -0.16 -7.66
C LEU A 369 -22.23 -0.17 -6.36
N GLU A 370 -23.42 -0.76 -6.37
CA GLU A 370 -24.35 -0.73 -5.23
C GLU A 370 -23.77 -1.46 -4.02
N ASP A 371 -23.28 -2.68 -4.23
CA ASP A 371 -22.66 -3.48 -3.18
C ASP A 371 -21.30 -2.92 -2.77
N TRP A 372 -20.52 -2.38 -3.72
CA TRP A 372 -19.28 -1.69 -3.40
C TRP A 372 -19.50 -0.52 -2.45
N GLN A 373 -20.51 0.31 -2.74
CA GLN A 373 -20.88 1.42 -1.87
C GLN A 373 -21.31 0.91 -0.50
N ALA A 374 -22.11 -0.16 -0.40
CA ALA A 374 -22.50 -0.72 0.90
C ALA A 374 -21.32 -1.31 1.70
N ILE A 375 -20.33 -1.91 1.03
CA ILE A 375 -19.14 -2.45 1.69
C ILE A 375 -18.22 -1.33 2.18
N THR A 376 -18.10 -0.26 1.40
CA THR A 376 -17.20 0.87 1.66
C THR A 376 -17.85 2.04 2.41
N SER A 377 -19.18 2.04 2.57
CA SER A 377 -19.95 3.02 3.34
C SER A 377 -19.81 2.84 4.84
N VAL A 378 -18.91 1.98 5.32
CA VAL A 378 -18.60 1.86 6.74
C VAL A 378 -18.01 3.18 7.20
N GLU A 379 -18.88 4.06 7.69
CA GLU A 379 -18.47 5.34 8.23
C GLU A 379 -17.50 5.11 9.39
N ILE A 380 -16.51 5.99 9.44
CA ILE A 380 -15.82 6.25 10.70
C ILE A 380 -16.90 6.84 11.61
N GLU A 381 -17.46 6.01 12.49
CA GLU A 381 -18.25 6.54 13.60
C GLU A 381 -17.41 7.62 14.29
N LYS A 382 -18.06 8.71 14.71
CA LYS A 382 -17.35 9.80 15.35
C LYS A 382 -16.65 9.26 16.61
N GLY A 383 -15.33 9.24 16.59
CA GLY A 383 -14.50 8.81 17.71
C GLY A 383 -14.58 9.79 18.87
N VAL A 384 -14.96 11.03 18.59
CA VAL A 384 -15.07 12.14 19.53
C VAL A 384 -16.44 12.81 19.35
N GLU A 385 -17.01 13.32 20.44
CA GLU A 385 -18.29 14.06 20.40
C GLU A 385 -18.17 15.32 19.52
N ASP A 386 -19.25 15.72 18.84
CA ASP A 386 -19.25 16.88 17.93
C ASP A 386 -18.84 18.18 18.63
N THR A 387 -19.25 18.35 19.88
CA THR A 387 -18.89 19.49 20.73
C THR A 387 -17.37 19.54 20.95
N VAL A 388 -16.78 18.42 21.37
CA VAL A 388 -15.33 18.28 21.60
C VAL A 388 -14.55 18.40 20.29
N MET A 389 -15.09 17.91 19.17
CA MET A 389 -14.48 18.08 17.85
C MET A 389 -14.44 19.54 17.42
N LEU A 390 -15.53 20.29 17.64
CA LEU A 390 -15.58 21.71 17.34
C LEU A 390 -14.59 22.50 18.21
N GLU A 391 -14.48 22.15 19.49
CA GLU A 391 -13.48 22.74 20.40
C GLU A 391 -12.05 22.42 19.95
N LEU A 392 -11.78 21.17 19.56
CA LEU A 392 -10.46 20.74 19.08
C LEU A 392 -10.08 21.44 17.77
N GLN A 393 -11.04 21.65 16.86
CA GLN A 393 -10.82 22.41 15.63
C GLN A 393 -10.51 23.88 15.93
N LYS A 394 -11.25 24.52 16.84
CA LYS A 394 -10.95 25.89 17.28
C LYS A 394 -9.57 26.00 17.90
N LEU A 395 -9.23 25.07 18.81
CA LEU A 395 -7.92 25.02 19.44
C LEU A 395 -6.81 24.80 18.40
N ALA A 396 -7.00 23.89 17.44
CA ALA A 396 -6.02 23.66 16.37
C ALA A 396 -5.79 24.92 15.51
N LEU A 397 -6.84 25.69 15.22
CA LEU A 397 -6.73 26.98 14.54
C LEU A 397 -6.00 28.02 15.40
N GLU A 398 -6.25 28.06 16.71
CA GLU A 398 -5.50 28.95 17.62
C GLU A 398 -4.01 28.59 17.66
N LEU A 399 -3.69 27.30 17.84
CA LEU A 399 -2.32 26.79 17.84
C LEU A 399 -1.56 27.13 16.55
N SER A 400 -2.26 27.17 15.41
CA SER A 400 -1.63 27.53 14.13
C SER A 400 -1.00 28.94 14.11
N ASN A 401 -1.44 29.83 14.99
CA ASN A 401 -1.02 31.24 15.04
C ASN A 401 -0.09 31.56 16.22
N LEU A 402 0.30 30.56 17.01
CA LEU A 402 1.09 30.72 18.23
C LEU A 402 2.51 30.17 18.05
N SER A 403 3.46 30.72 18.80
CA SER A 403 4.78 30.10 18.98
C SER A 403 4.67 28.77 19.72
N HIS A 404 5.74 27.97 19.72
CA HIS A 404 5.79 26.69 20.45
C HIS A 404 5.53 26.87 21.95
N GLN A 405 6.19 27.83 22.60
CA GLN A 405 5.99 28.11 24.02
C GLN A 405 4.54 28.55 24.31
N GLU A 406 3.98 29.45 23.51
CA GLU A 406 2.58 29.89 23.65
C GLU A 406 1.59 28.73 23.43
N SER A 407 1.90 27.82 22.49
CA SER A 407 1.11 26.61 22.21
C SER A 407 1.13 25.66 23.40
N GLU A 408 2.29 25.44 24.02
CA GLU A 408 2.43 24.62 25.22
C GLU A 408 1.63 25.20 26.38
N GLU A 409 1.78 26.51 26.67
CA GLU A 409 1.03 27.21 27.71
C GLU A 409 -0.49 27.15 27.46
N LEU A 410 -0.94 27.30 26.21
CA LEU A 410 -2.34 27.19 25.83
C LEU A 410 -2.88 25.78 26.07
N ILE A 411 -2.17 24.74 25.64
CA ILE A 411 -2.61 23.35 25.84
C ILE A 411 -2.64 22.98 27.32
N LEU A 412 -1.64 23.41 28.11
CA LEU A 412 -1.60 23.17 29.55
C LEU A 412 -2.71 23.89 30.31
N SER A 413 -3.14 25.06 29.83
CA SER A 413 -4.25 25.83 30.41
C SER A 413 -5.63 25.49 29.81
N TRP A 414 -5.68 24.72 28.71
CA TRP A 414 -6.93 24.33 28.07
C TRP A 414 -7.80 23.49 29.00
N ASN A 415 -9.08 23.86 29.13
CA ASN A 415 -10.05 23.20 30.02
C ASN A 415 -10.99 22.22 29.29
N GLY A 416 -10.67 21.87 28.04
CA GLY A 416 -11.45 20.91 27.26
C GLY A 416 -11.26 19.46 27.68
N ASP A 417 -11.60 18.53 26.77
CA ASP A 417 -11.53 17.10 27.05
C ASP A 417 -10.15 16.65 27.55
N THR A 418 -10.12 15.93 28.67
CA THR A 418 -8.87 15.55 29.35
C THR A 418 -8.04 14.56 28.52
N SER A 419 -8.69 13.69 27.75
CA SER A 419 -8.00 12.73 26.88
C SER A 419 -7.34 13.47 25.72
N MET A 420 -8.07 14.41 25.10
CA MET A 420 -7.55 15.25 24.02
C MET A 420 -6.40 16.12 24.51
N LYS A 421 -6.54 16.73 25.69
CA LYS A 421 -5.47 17.53 26.31
C LYS A 421 -4.21 16.70 26.51
N LYS A 422 -4.34 15.45 26.95
CA LYS A 422 -3.19 14.54 27.11
C LYS A 422 -2.52 14.22 25.77
N VAL A 423 -3.29 13.99 24.71
CA VAL A 423 -2.76 13.75 23.36
C VAL A 423 -2.02 14.99 22.86
N LEU A 424 -2.62 16.17 22.99
CA LEU A 424 -2.03 17.44 22.59
C LEU A 424 -0.77 17.78 23.39
N ALA A 425 -0.79 17.57 24.71
CA ALA A 425 0.37 17.78 25.57
C ALA A 425 1.56 16.93 25.11
N GLY A 426 1.32 15.65 24.81
CA GLY A 426 2.36 14.77 24.26
C GLY A 426 2.87 15.18 22.87
N LEU A 427 2.07 15.92 22.09
CA LEU A 427 2.50 16.47 20.79
C LEU A 427 3.39 17.71 20.94
N VAL A 428 3.18 18.52 21.98
CA VAL A 428 3.96 19.75 22.22
C VAL A 428 5.16 19.55 23.15
N GLU A 429 5.25 18.43 23.86
CA GLU A 429 6.47 18.01 24.57
C GLU A 429 7.69 17.85 23.65
N ASP A 430 7.47 17.77 22.33
CA ASP A 430 8.52 17.72 21.31
C ASP A 430 8.44 18.98 20.42
N ASP A 431 9.50 19.78 20.39
CA ASP A 431 9.65 20.98 19.53
C ASP A 431 9.57 20.64 18.02
N PHE A 432 9.44 19.34 17.68
CA PHE A 432 9.35 18.74 16.36
C PHE A 432 8.42 19.45 15.36
N LEU A 433 7.23 19.88 15.79
CA LEU A 433 6.26 20.52 14.90
C LEU A 433 6.62 21.98 14.54
N TRP A 434 7.55 22.59 15.28
CA TRP A 434 7.90 24.01 15.15
C TRP A 434 9.30 24.26 14.56
N ASP A 435 10.29 23.36 14.73
CA ASP A 435 11.72 23.70 14.53
C ASP A 435 12.56 22.84 13.53
N GLN A 436 11.96 22.26 12.49
CA GLN A 436 12.59 21.64 11.29
C GLN A 436 12.78 20.11 11.22
N ALA A 437 12.67 19.63 9.97
CA ALA A 437 13.21 18.43 9.33
C ALA A 437 13.46 17.19 10.20
N PHE A 438 12.61 16.17 9.99
CA PHE A 438 12.71 14.81 10.50
C PHE A 438 14.16 14.26 10.48
N PRO A 439 14.85 14.13 11.63
CA PRO A 439 16.08 13.37 11.67
C PRO A 439 15.73 11.90 11.38
N PRO A 440 16.36 11.23 10.40
CA PRO A 440 16.07 9.83 10.13
C PRO A 440 16.29 9.01 11.41
N SER A 441 15.31 8.18 11.76
CA SER A 441 15.36 7.29 12.93
C SER A 441 16.72 6.57 13.03
N GLN A 442 17.60 7.08 13.88
CA GLN A 442 18.97 6.54 14.08
C GLN A 442 18.98 5.29 14.97
N LYS A 443 17.81 4.80 15.39
CA LYS A 443 17.65 3.75 16.41
C LYS A 443 16.92 2.49 15.93
N ARG A 444 16.99 2.12 14.64
CA ARG A 444 16.68 0.72 14.26
C ARG A 444 17.81 -0.18 14.77
N LYS A 445 17.66 -0.69 16.00
CA LYS A 445 18.58 -1.66 16.61
C LYS A 445 18.69 -2.90 15.70
N LYS A 446 19.90 -3.13 15.19
CA LYS A 446 20.42 -4.48 14.88
C LYS A 446 20.31 -5.32 16.15
N GLY A 447 19.35 -6.23 16.22
CA GLY A 447 19.21 -7.09 17.40
C GLY A 447 18.08 -8.10 17.33
N LEU A 448 17.47 -8.32 16.17
CA LEU A 448 16.47 -9.37 15.98
C LEU A 448 16.92 -10.27 14.82
N ASP A 449 16.60 -11.55 15.00
CA ASP A 449 16.97 -12.71 14.20
C ASP A 449 17.09 -12.40 12.71
N GLU A 450 18.27 -12.63 12.11
CA GLU A 450 18.56 -12.28 10.71
C GLU A 450 17.57 -12.92 9.73
N ASN A 451 16.97 -14.05 10.12
CA ASN A 451 15.97 -14.79 9.34
C ASN A 451 14.58 -14.13 9.32
N SER A 452 14.32 -13.11 10.15
CA SER A 452 13.02 -12.44 10.26
C SER A 452 12.98 -11.02 9.67
N LEU A 453 14.11 -10.53 9.14
CA LEU A 453 14.36 -9.12 8.83
C LEU A 453 13.51 -8.51 7.70
N GLY A 454 12.65 -9.27 7.02
CA GLY A 454 11.76 -8.76 5.96
C GLY A 454 10.26 -8.82 6.25
N ARG A 455 9.83 -9.52 7.31
CA ARG A 455 8.40 -9.84 7.54
C ARG A 455 7.75 -9.04 8.66
N ARG A 456 8.53 -8.30 9.44
CA ARG A 456 8.00 -7.57 10.61
C ARG A 456 7.65 -6.14 10.24
N PRO A 457 6.49 -5.63 10.66
CA PRO A 457 6.12 -4.23 10.48
C PRO A 457 6.92 -3.38 11.44
N ASP A 458 7.05 -2.09 11.13
CA ASP A 458 7.77 -1.14 11.96
C ASP A 458 7.25 -1.11 13.41
N PHE A 459 5.93 -1.22 13.57
CA PHE A 459 5.28 -1.32 14.87
C PHE A 459 4.14 -2.35 14.85
N MET A 460 3.89 -2.95 16.01
CA MET A 460 2.78 -3.86 16.24
C MET A 460 2.31 -3.72 17.69
N LEU A 461 1.01 -3.74 17.90
CA LEU A 461 0.42 -3.82 19.23
C LEU A 461 0.21 -5.30 19.57
N ARG A 462 0.97 -5.78 20.55
CA ARG A 462 0.82 -7.09 21.13
C ARG A 462 0.09 -6.97 22.46
N THR A 463 -0.98 -7.73 22.63
CA THR A 463 -1.67 -7.90 23.93
C THR A 463 -1.70 -9.37 24.32
N THR A 464 -1.91 -9.64 25.60
CA THR A 464 -2.11 -11.00 26.12
C THR A 464 -3.43 -11.05 26.86
N LEU A 465 -4.41 -11.77 26.32
CA LEU A 465 -5.75 -11.91 26.89
C LEU A 465 -5.94 -13.36 27.32
N ARG A 466 -6.15 -13.60 28.62
CA ARG A 466 -6.31 -14.96 29.18
C ARG A 466 -5.17 -15.93 28.80
N GLY A 467 -3.94 -15.42 28.68
CA GLY A 467 -2.76 -16.20 28.28
C GLY A 467 -2.59 -16.37 26.76
N ILE A 468 -3.58 -15.97 25.96
CA ILE A 468 -3.52 -15.94 24.49
C ILE A 468 -2.84 -14.65 24.04
N VAL A 469 -1.83 -14.76 23.19
CA VAL A 469 -1.15 -13.62 22.59
C VAL A 469 -1.93 -13.18 21.34
N CYS A 470 -2.31 -11.91 21.27
CA CYS A 470 -3.06 -11.34 20.16
C CYS A 470 -2.29 -10.17 19.52
N TYR A 471 -2.38 -10.05 18.19
CA TYR A 471 -1.82 -8.95 17.41
C TYR A 471 -2.92 -8.20 16.67
N LEU A 472 -3.48 -7.16 17.31
CA LEU A 472 -4.69 -6.51 16.80
C LEU A 472 -4.41 -5.23 15.99
N PHE A 473 -3.18 -4.72 16.06
CA PHE A 473 -2.78 -3.50 15.35
C PHE A 473 -1.38 -3.62 14.76
N PHE A 474 -1.23 -3.21 13.51
CA PHE A 474 0.05 -3.16 12.79
C PHE A 474 0.29 -1.76 12.21
N MET A 475 1.54 -1.31 12.17
CA MET A 475 1.87 -0.06 11.52
C MET A 475 3.20 -0.16 10.78
N GLU A 476 3.19 0.31 9.54
CA GLU A 476 4.37 0.41 8.67
C GLU A 476 4.57 1.86 8.27
N ALA A 477 5.78 2.40 8.41
CA ALA A 477 6.07 3.80 8.11
C ALA A 477 7.21 3.94 7.10
N LYS A 478 6.90 4.59 5.98
CA LYS A 478 7.78 4.80 4.84
C LYS A 478 8.00 6.27 4.56
N LYS A 479 9.09 6.55 3.85
CA LYS A 479 9.40 7.90 3.35
C LYS A 479 8.72 8.13 2.00
N VAL A 480 8.32 9.37 1.70
CA VAL A 480 7.68 9.80 0.43
C VAL A 480 8.41 9.32 -0.82
N ARG A 481 9.74 9.16 -0.75
CA ARG A 481 10.57 8.82 -1.92
C ARG A 481 10.54 7.33 -2.32
N GLN A 482 9.74 6.51 -1.66
CA GLN A 482 9.58 5.11 -2.06
C GLN A 482 8.57 5.02 -3.20
N GLY A 483 8.90 4.30 -4.27
CA GLY A 483 8.01 4.15 -5.42
C GLY A 483 6.72 3.43 -5.04
N ALA A 484 5.65 3.64 -5.82
CA ALA A 484 4.32 3.06 -5.57
C ALA A 484 4.33 1.53 -5.38
N ALA A 485 5.21 0.83 -6.10
CA ALA A 485 5.39 -0.62 -5.95
C ALA A 485 5.78 -1.03 -4.52
N VAL A 486 6.67 -0.27 -3.87
CA VAL A 486 7.10 -0.56 -2.48
C VAL A 486 5.94 -0.37 -1.51
N VAL A 487 5.15 0.68 -1.70
CA VAL A 487 3.96 0.95 -0.88
C VAL A 487 2.93 -0.19 -1.04
N GLN A 488 2.73 -0.69 -2.26
CA GLN A 488 1.86 -1.83 -2.50
C GLN A 488 2.38 -3.11 -1.85
N ASP A 489 3.69 -3.40 -1.97
CA ASP A 489 4.31 -4.56 -1.33
C ASP A 489 4.15 -4.54 0.20
N ASP A 490 4.27 -3.35 0.81
CA ASP A 490 4.06 -3.20 2.25
C ASP A 490 2.59 -3.35 2.67
N LEU A 491 1.64 -2.91 1.82
CA LEU A 491 0.22 -3.15 2.07
C LEU A 491 -0.09 -4.64 2.02
N GLU A 492 0.45 -5.37 1.03
CA GLU A 492 0.32 -6.82 0.90
C GLU A 492 0.92 -7.57 2.09
N LYS A 493 2.11 -7.13 2.53
CA LYS A 493 2.76 -7.63 3.75
C LYS A 493 1.85 -7.43 4.97
N MET A 494 1.35 -6.22 5.19
CA MET A 494 0.50 -5.93 6.35
C MET A 494 -0.83 -6.69 6.30
N ALA A 495 -1.47 -6.77 5.14
CA ALA A 495 -2.70 -7.52 4.94
C ALA A 495 -2.50 -9.00 5.28
N SER A 496 -1.39 -9.59 4.82
CA SER A 496 -1.04 -10.98 5.15
C SER A 496 -0.90 -11.19 6.66
N MET A 497 -0.26 -10.24 7.37
CA MET A 497 -0.13 -10.32 8.83
C MET A 497 -1.45 -10.14 9.58
N MET A 498 -2.34 -9.28 9.07
CA MET A 498 -3.67 -9.12 9.64
C MET A 498 -4.46 -10.41 9.53
N LYS A 499 -4.39 -11.05 8.36
CA LYS A 499 -4.96 -12.36 8.11
C LYS A 499 -4.36 -13.42 9.05
N ASP A 500 -3.03 -13.51 9.13
CA ASP A 500 -2.35 -14.47 10.02
C ASP A 500 -2.78 -14.28 11.48
N SER A 501 -2.97 -13.04 11.93
CA SER A 501 -3.47 -12.80 13.28
C SER A 501 -4.92 -13.26 13.49
N ILE A 502 -5.79 -13.16 12.48
CA ILE A 502 -7.15 -13.70 12.56
C ILE A 502 -7.08 -15.23 12.61
N ASP A 503 -6.24 -15.83 11.77
CA ASP A 503 -6.07 -17.28 11.69
C ASP A 503 -5.55 -17.85 13.01
N ASP A 504 -4.57 -17.20 13.63
CA ASP A 504 -4.02 -17.61 14.91
C ASP A 504 -5.02 -17.46 16.05
N LEU A 505 -5.91 -16.46 16.01
CA LEU A 505 -7.01 -16.34 16.99
C LEU A 505 -8.05 -17.45 16.79
N SER A 506 -8.40 -17.79 15.55
CA SER A 506 -9.29 -18.91 15.21
C SER A 506 -8.75 -20.23 15.76
N LYS A 507 -7.47 -20.55 15.51
CA LYS A 507 -6.80 -21.77 16.00
C LYS A 507 -6.78 -21.86 17.54
N GLN A 508 -6.83 -20.72 18.22
CA GLN A 508 -6.90 -20.64 19.67
C GLN A 508 -8.35 -20.74 20.22
N GLY A 509 -9.33 -21.01 19.35
CA GLY A 509 -10.74 -21.18 19.71
C GLY A 509 -11.47 -19.87 20.03
N ILE A 510 -10.95 -18.73 19.57
CA ILE A 510 -11.62 -17.43 19.72
C ILE A 510 -12.68 -17.29 18.62
N ASP A 511 -13.87 -16.82 19.00
CA ASP A 511 -14.90 -16.41 18.04
C ASP A 511 -14.41 -15.22 17.20
N ILE A 512 -13.94 -15.53 15.99
CA ILE A 512 -13.40 -14.57 15.03
C ILE A 512 -14.47 -13.72 14.35
N SER A 513 -15.76 -14.04 14.48
CA SER A 513 -16.85 -13.26 13.86
C SER A 513 -16.94 -11.83 14.37
N LYS A 514 -16.38 -11.58 15.57
CA LYS A 514 -16.29 -10.26 16.22
C LYS A 514 -14.88 -9.67 16.17
N VAL A 515 -13.89 -10.42 15.70
CA VAL A 515 -12.51 -9.97 15.67
C VAL A 515 -12.29 -9.03 14.48
N LYS A 516 -11.76 -7.85 14.79
CA LYS A 516 -11.31 -6.88 13.78
C LYS A 516 -9.85 -6.53 14.03
N VAL A 517 -9.02 -6.73 13.01
CA VAL A 517 -7.61 -6.36 13.04
C VAL A 517 -7.42 -5.09 12.22
N ILE A 518 -6.62 -4.14 12.71
CA ILE A 518 -6.44 -2.82 12.10
C ILE A 518 -4.97 -2.64 11.69
N CYS A 519 -4.71 -1.95 10.59
CA CYS A 519 -3.36 -1.50 10.27
C CYS A 519 -3.34 -0.03 9.86
N LEU A 520 -2.17 0.60 10.04
CA LEU A 520 -1.87 1.97 9.63
C LEU A 520 -0.63 1.98 8.74
N GLN A 521 -0.81 2.34 7.47
CA GLN A 521 0.28 2.54 6.52
C GLN A 521 0.62 4.01 6.43
N ILE A 522 1.82 4.41 6.85
CA ILE A 522 2.28 5.80 6.74
C ILE A 522 3.25 5.90 5.57
N VAL A 523 2.97 6.81 4.63
CA VAL A 523 3.87 7.17 3.53
C VAL A 523 4.12 8.67 3.60
N GLY A 524 5.26 9.04 4.19
CA GLY A 524 5.59 10.43 4.42
C GLY A 524 4.67 11.09 5.45
N THR A 525 3.76 11.94 4.98
CA THR A 525 2.82 12.70 5.81
C THR A 525 1.40 12.18 5.72
N GLU A 526 1.16 11.16 4.90
CA GLU A 526 -0.15 10.54 4.69
C GLU A 526 -0.19 9.18 5.36
N GLY A 527 -1.28 8.88 6.04
CA GLY A 527 -1.53 7.63 6.73
C GLY A 527 -2.83 7.00 6.24
N HIS A 528 -2.77 5.78 5.71
CA HIS A 528 -3.95 5.01 5.31
C HIS A 528 -4.28 4.00 6.41
N VAL A 529 -5.50 4.08 6.94
CA VAL A 529 -6.00 3.17 7.97
C VAL A 529 -6.86 2.11 7.28
N TYR A 530 -6.49 0.85 7.46
CA TYR A 530 -7.28 -0.29 6.98
C TYR A 530 -7.76 -1.14 8.14
N ALA A 531 -8.86 -1.85 7.95
CA ALA A 531 -9.23 -2.94 8.84
C ALA A 531 -9.66 -4.18 8.09
N MET A 532 -9.33 -5.33 8.68
CA MET A 532 -9.65 -6.65 8.18
C MET A 532 -10.60 -7.35 9.13
N LYS A 533 -11.56 -8.06 8.53
CA LYS A 533 -12.46 -8.99 9.21
C LYS A 533 -12.67 -10.22 8.33
N LEU A 534 -12.86 -11.39 8.94
CA LEU A 534 -13.34 -12.58 8.25
C LEU A 534 -14.87 -12.55 8.22
N GLU A 535 -15.47 -12.26 7.06
CA GLU A 535 -16.93 -12.09 6.94
C GLU A 535 -17.64 -13.40 6.58
N ALA A 536 -16.93 -14.28 5.88
CA ALA A 536 -17.37 -15.62 5.51
C ALA A 536 -16.14 -16.53 5.43
N ARG A 537 -16.36 -17.85 5.31
CA ARG A 537 -15.32 -18.85 5.21
C ARG A 537 -14.36 -18.53 4.06
N GLY A 538 -13.11 -18.20 4.42
CA GLY A 538 -12.09 -17.80 3.45
C GLY A 538 -12.37 -16.47 2.73
N ILE A 539 -13.14 -15.56 3.32
CA ILE A 539 -13.39 -14.23 2.76
C ILE A 539 -12.92 -13.18 3.77
N TYR A 540 -11.65 -12.78 3.64
CA TYR A 540 -11.05 -11.74 4.45
C TYR A 540 -11.27 -10.40 3.77
N VAL A 541 -12.10 -9.56 4.36
CA VAL A 541 -12.46 -8.26 3.79
C VAL A 541 -11.57 -7.19 4.40
N LEU A 542 -10.63 -6.66 3.60
CA LEU A 542 -9.75 -5.56 3.96
C LEU A 542 -10.37 -4.26 3.46
N ARG A 543 -10.85 -3.41 4.37
CA ARG A 543 -11.49 -2.13 4.03
C ARG A 543 -10.57 -0.97 4.33
N SER A 544 -10.41 -0.05 3.39
CA SER A 544 -9.87 1.28 3.68
C SER A 544 -10.91 2.06 4.49
N ILE A 545 -10.54 2.45 5.71
CA ILE A 545 -11.43 3.16 6.63
C ILE A 545 -11.22 4.66 6.54
N ALA A 546 -9.96 5.10 6.52
CA ALA A 546 -9.60 6.50 6.66
C ALA A 546 -8.29 6.81 5.96
N VAL A 547 -8.15 8.06 5.54
CA VAL A 547 -6.86 8.68 5.25
C VAL A 547 -6.66 9.79 6.26
N VAL A 548 -5.54 9.77 6.96
CA VAL A 548 -5.11 10.78 7.91
C VAL A 548 -3.87 11.49 7.40
N TYR A 549 -3.67 12.74 7.79
CA TYR A 549 -2.45 13.45 7.46
C TYR A 549 -1.79 14.00 8.72
N THR A 550 -0.47 13.99 8.73
CA THR A 550 0.31 14.76 9.70
C THR A 550 0.35 16.21 9.25
N PRO A 551 0.17 17.20 10.16
CA PRO A 551 0.33 18.61 9.82
C PRO A 551 1.67 18.84 9.11
N ARG A 552 1.64 19.47 7.94
CA ARG A 552 2.85 19.75 7.14
C ARG A 552 3.51 21.07 7.53
N SER A 553 2.75 21.94 8.16
CA SER A 553 3.16 23.24 8.69
C SER A 553 2.15 23.67 9.75
N HIS A 554 2.46 24.73 10.50
CA HIS A 554 1.51 25.33 11.45
C HIS A 554 0.19 25.75 10.78
N PHE A 555 0.22 26.18 9.52
CA PHE A 555 -0.99 26.53 8.75
C PHE A 555 -1.93 25.36 8.44
N ASP A 556 -1.48 24.11 8.62
CA ASP A 556 -2.23 22.89 8.33
C ASP A 556 -2.65 22.14 9.62
N PHE A 557 -2.63 22.83 10.76
CA PHE A 557 -2.99 22.23 12.05
C PHE A 557 -4.45 21.79 12.12
N GLY A 558 -5.34 22.35 11.28
CA GLY A 558 -6.74 21.92 11.22
C GLY A 558 -6.90 20.41 10.95
N VAL A 559 -5.95 19.80 10.22
CA VAL A 559 -5.96 18.36 9.94
C VAL A 559 -5.66 17.52 11.20
N LEU A 560 -5.00 18.10 12.20
CA LEU A 560 -4.70 17.42 13.46
C LEU A 560 -5.98 16.94 14.16
N ALA A 561 -7.02 17.77 14.18
CA ALA A 561 -8.30 17.41 14.80
C ALA A 561 -8.92 16.16 14.14
N THR A 562 -8.93 16.12 12.81
CA THR A 562 -9.41 14.97 12.04
C THR A 562 -8.55 13.73 12.29
N THR A 563 -7.22 13.87 12.26
CA THR A 563 -6.30 12.76 12.52
C THR A 563 -6.49 12.20 13.93
N ILE A 564 -6.61 13.05 14.95
CA ILE A 564 -6.89 12.63 16.33
C ILE A 564 -8.21 11.89 16.40
N ASN A 565 -9.28 12.42 15.79
CA ASN A 565 -10.59 11.76 15.79
C ASN A 565 -10.54 10.35 15.19
N VAL A 566 -9.85 10.18 14.06
CA VAL A 566 -9.68 8.87 13.41
C VAL A 566 -8.88 7.93 14.31
N LEU A 567 -7.77 8.37 14.91
CA LEU A 567 -6.96 7.52 15.78
C LEU A 567 -7.69 7.14 17.07
N MET A 568 -8.50 8.03 17.64
CA MET A 568 -9.39 7.73 18.76
C MET A 568 -10.45 6.70 18.38
N HIS A 569 -11.00 6.77 17.17
CA HIS A 569 -11.91 5.75 16.67
C HIS A 569 -11.23 4.39 16.51
N VAL A 570 -9.99 4.38 15.98
CA VAL A 570 -9.16 3.16 15.92
C VAL A 570 -8.95 2.58 17.31
N GLN A 571 -8.61 3.40 18.30
CA GLN A 571 -8.46 2.96 19.69
C GLN A 571 -9.76 2.33 20.23
N LYS A 572 -10.90 3.01 20.09
CA LYS A 572 -12.21 2.49 20.53
C LYS A 572 -12.55 1.15 19.86
N ARG A 573 -12.26 1.00 18.57
CA ARG A 573 -12.44 -0.27 17.85
C ARG A 573 -11.54 -1.37 18.39
N LEU A 574 -10.27 -1.08 18.69
CA LEU A 574 -9.36 -2.05 19.30
C LEU A 574 -9.83 -2.46 20.70
N GLU A 575 -10.26 -1.51 21.53
CA GLU A 575 -10.83 -1.79 22.86
C GLU A 575 -12.07 -2.66 22.78
N LYS A 576 -12.97 -2.40 21.82
CA LYS A 576 -14.14 -3.24 21.55
C LYS A 576 -13.73 -4.66 21.14
N THR A 577 -12.82 -4.80 20.18
CA THR A 577 -12.30 -6.12 19.77
C THR A 577 -11.67 -6.87 20.96
N ILE A 578 -10.90 -6.18 21.80
CA ILE A 578 -10.29 -6.76 23.01
C ILE A 578 -11.37 -7.22 23.98
N SER A 579 -12.43 -6.43 24.17
CA SER A 579 -13.56 -6.77 25.02
C SER A 579 -14.31 -8.00 24.47
N ASP A 580 -14.58 -8.03 23.17
CA ASP A 580 -15.23 -9.15 22.48
C ASP A 580 -14.41 -10.44 22.66
N ILE A 581 -13.09 -10.41 22.41
CA ILE A 581 -12.19 -11.55 22.64
C ILE A 581 -12.19 -11.97 24.12
N SER A 582 -12.22 -11.00 25.03
CA SER A 582 -12.23 -11.26 26.47
C SER A 582 -13.55 -11.85 26.96
N MET A 583 -14.66 -11.62 26.25
CA MET A 583 -15.97 -12.19 26.57
C MET A 583 -16.20 -13.52 25.85
N SER A 584 -15.56 -13.75 24.71
CA SER A 584 -15.58 -15.03 24.02
C SER A 584 -15.01 -16.10 24.94
N HIS A 585 -15.87 -17.05 25.32
CA HIS A 585 -15.41 -18.31 25.87
C HIS A 585 -14.84 -19.13 24.72
N ALA A 586 -13.77 -19.88 24.97
CA ALA A 586 -13.42 -20.97 24.07
C ALA A 586 -14.64 -21.89 24.06
N THR A 587 -15.46 -21.79 23.02
CA THR A 587 -16.57 -22.70 22.84
C THR A 587 -15.92 -24.06 22.76
N GLY A 588 -16.19 -24.94 23.73
CA GLY A 588 -15.68 -26.31 23.70
C GLY A 588 -16.16 -27.08 22.47
N ASP A 589 -17.13 -26.51 21.76
CA ASP A 589 -17.50 -26.87 20.40
C ASP A 589 -16.42 -26.38 19.43
N GLN A 590 -15.75 -27.33 18.76
CA GLN A 590 -14.82 -27.04 17.68
C GLN A 590 -15.61 -26.41 16.53
N GLY A 591 -15.89 -25.11 16.66
CA GLY A 591 -16.54 -24.32 15.62
C GLY A 591 -15.84 -24.59 14.29
N GLN A 592 -16.63 -24.73 13.22
CA GLN A 592 -16.07 -24.95 11.90
C GLN A 592 -15.01 -23.90 11.61
N ASP A 593 -13.78 -24.34 11.34
CA ASP A 593 -12.70 -23.41 10.99
C ASP A 593 -13.06 -22.68 9.68
N LEU A 594 -13.38 -21.40 9.84
CA LEU A 594 -13.74 -20.49 8.76
C LEU A 594 -12.49 -19.93 8.06
N THR A 595 -11.30 -20.14 8.64
CA THR A 595 -10.06 -19.60 8.08
C THR A 595 -9.62 -20.36 6.85
N ARG A 596 -8.75 -19.74 6.06
CA ARG A 596 -8.05 -20.40 4.96
C ARG A 596 -6.57 -20.11 5.06
N PRO A 597 -5.69 -21.09 4.87
CA PRO A 597 -4.25 -20.86 4.84
C PRO A 597 -3.86 -19.78 3.81
N GLY A 598 -2.90 -18.93 4.19
CA GLY A 598 -2.34 -17.91 3.30
C GLY A 598 -1.27 -18.48 2.36
N PHE A 599 -1.07 -17.82 1.22
CA PHE A 599 0.01 -18.09 0.27
C PHE A 599 1.16 -17.13 0.57
N HIS A 600 2.07 -17.52 1.46
CA HIS A 600 3.27 -16.70 1.70
C HIS A 600 4.16 -16.58 0.45
N THR A 601 4.00 -17.50 -0.51
CA THR A 601 4.51 -17.44 -1.89
C THR A 601 3.76 -18.55 -2.65
N PRO A 602 3.26 -18.35 -3.88
CA PRO A 602 2.79 -19.48 -4.69
C PRO A 602 3.94 -20.47 -4.80
N THR A 603 3.81 -21.67 -4.21
CA THR A 603 4.83 -22.69 -4.38
C THR A 603 4.76 -23.12 -5.84
N ARG A 604 5.78 -22.76 -6.63
CA ARG A 604 5.95 -23.33 -7.97
C ARG A 604 6.21 -24.82 -7.82
N VAL A 605 5.16 -25.63 -7.81
CA VAL A 605 5.29 -27.08 -7.83
C VAL A 605 5.54 -27.48 -9.28
N PHE A 606 6.78 -27.89 -9.56
CA PHE A 606 7.11 -28.50 -10.85
C PHE A 606 6.46 -29.88 -10.87
N LYS A 607 5.52 -30.12 -11.79
CA LYS A 607 4.96 -31.46 -11.99
C LYS A 607 6.10 -32.34 -12.53
N ALA A 608 6.41 -33.41 -11.79
CA ALA A 608 7.38 -34.43 -12.19
C ALA A 608 6.84 -35.26 -13.36
#